data_AF-A0A7J8BU56-F1
#
_entry.id   AF-A0A7J8BU56-F1
#
_cell.length_a   1.000
_cell.length_b   1.000
_cell.length_c   1.000
_cell.angle_alpha   90.00
_cell.angle_beta   90.00
_cell.angle_gamma   90.00
#
_symmetry.space_group_name_H-M   'P 1'
#
loop_
_entity.id
_entity.type
_entity.pdbx_description
1 polymer ?
#
loop_
_entity_poly.entity_id
_entity_poly.type
_entity_poly.pdbx_seq_one_letter_code
_entity_poly.pdbx_strand_id
1 'polypeptide(L)'
;MRPVLPEEMERMVGVIHSKFSAIQMQLKQSTCEAVMTLRSRLLDARRKRRNFSKQATEVLNEYFYSHLSNPYPSEEVKQELARKGGITVSQVSNWFGNKRIRYKKNMGKFQEEASIYTASTVADTTKVWGPRSQASCPSTASSGSSGHFPLTSARDALITLRTLASPRPAPGGGSLWSQVSLRA
;
A
#
# COMPACT_ATOMS: atom_id res chain seq x y z
N MET A 1 -51.96 -45.48 40.12
CA MET A 1 -50.82 -44.61 39.76
C MET A 1 -49.61 -45.12 40.49
N ARG A 2 -48.59 -45.62 39.78
CA ARG A 2 -47.35 -46.09 40.41
C ARG A 2 -46.49 -44.86 40.75
N PRO A 3 -45.99 -44.69 41.98
CA PRO A 3 -45.17 -43.52 42.33
C PRO A 3 -43.87 -43.51 41.53
N VAL A 4 -43.46 -42.34 41.04
CA VAL A 4 -42.17 -42.16 40.34
C VAL A 4 -41.04 -42.33 41.36
N LEU A 5 -40.09 -43.22 41.06
CA LEU A 5 -38.94 -43.48 41.94
C LEU A 5 -37.93 -42.32 41.85
N PRO A 6 -37.33 -41.87 42.96
CA PRO A 6 -36.35 -40.78 42.98
C PRO A 6 -35.20 -40.95 41.98
N GLU A 7 -34.75 -42.18 41.76
CA GLU A 7 -33.68 -42.49 40.78
C GLU A 7 -34.07 -42.18 39.33
N GLU A 8 -35.35 -42.33 38.98
CA GLU A 8 -35.85 -42.03 37.64
C GLU A 8 -35.86 -40.52 37.39
N MET A 9 -36.18 -39.74 38.42
CA MET A 9 -36.08 -38.28 38.40
C MET A 9 -34.63 -37.82 38.24
N GLU A 10 -33.68 -38.41 38.96
CA GLU A 10 -32.26 -38.09 38.80
C GLU A 10 -31.73 -38.40 37.39
N ARG A 11 -32.14 -39.53 36.81
CA ARG A 11 -31.81 -39.86 35.41
C ARG A 11 -32.37 -38.83 34.43
N MET A 12 -33.61 -38.41 34.60
CA MET A 12 -34.21 -37.38 33.75
C MET A 12 -33.48 -36.04 33.87
N VAL A 13 -33.13 -35.62 35.09
CA VAL A 13 -32.34 -34.40 35.32
C VAL A 13 -30.98 -34.49 34.62
N GLY A 14 -30.31 -35.64 34.67
CA GLY A 14 -29.09 -35.89 33.90
C GLY A 14 -29.28 -35.75 32.39
N VAL A 15 -30.37 -36.29 31.84
CA VAL A 15 -30.73 -36.14 30.42
C VAL A 15 -30.99 -34.67 30.07
N ILE A 16 -31.66 -33.92 30.94
CA ILE A 16 -31.93 -32.49 30.74
C ILE A 16 -30.62 -31.69 30.72
N HIS A 17 -29.72 -31.91 31.68
CA HIS A 17 -28.42 -31.23 31.70
C HIS A 17 -27.56 -31.56 30.47
N SER A 18 -27.59 -32.81 30.02
CA SER A 18 -26.91 -33.24 28.79
C SER A 18 -27.47 -32.51 27.57
N LYS A 19 -28.80 -32.48 27.41
CA LYS A 19 -29.46 -31.75 26.31
C LYS A 19 -29.22 -30.26 26.37
N PHE A 20 -29.25 -29.66 27.55
CA PHE A 20 -28.96 -28.24 27.74
C PHE A 20 -27.53 -27.93 27.29
N SER A 21 -26.55 -28.74 27.69
CA SER A 21 -25.15 -28.58 27.30
C SER A 21 -24.96 -28.74 25.78
N ALA A 22 -25.65 -29.71 25.17
CA ALA A 22 -25.62 -29.90 23.73
C ALA A 22 -26.20 -28.68 22.98
N ILE A 23 -27.32 -28.13 23.43
CA ILE A 23 -27.93 -26.92 22.85
C ILE A 23 -26.98 -25.72 23.02
N GLN A 24 -26.41 -25.53 24.20
CA GLN A 24 -25.42 -24.47 24.45
C GLN A 24 -24.23 -24.56 23.49
N MET A 25 -23.72 -25.77 23.27
CA MET A 25 -22.61 -26.01 22.35
C MET A 25 -23.01 -25.71 20.89
N GLN A 26 -24.18 -26.18 20.45
CA GLN A 26 -24.70 -25.93 19.11
C GLN A 26 -24.88 -24.44 18.84
N LEU A 27 -25.44 -23.69 19.79
CA LEU A 27 -25.61 -22.24 19.67
C LEU A 27 -24.27 -21.52 19.56
N LYS A 28 -23.28 -21.90 20.37
CA LYS A 28 -21.92 -21.36 20.31
C LYS A 28 -21.25 -21.66 18.97
N GLN A 29 -21.36 -22.90 18.50
CA GLN A 29 -20.79 -23.33 17.23
C GLN A 29 -21.41 -22.57 16.06
N SER A 30 -22.74 -22.55 15.97
CA SER A 30 -23.48 -21.83 14.92
C SER A 30 -23.15 -20.33 14.91
N THR A 31 -23.04 -19.72 16.09
CA THR A 31 -22.66 -18.31 16.20
C THR A 31 -21.24 -18.08 15.69
N CYS A 32 -20.28 -18.92 16.10
CA CYS A 32 -18.90 -18.82 15.66
C CYS A 32 -18.79 -18.98 14.14
N GLU A 33 -19.47 -19.96 13.56
CA GLU A 33 -19.53 -20.19 12.12
C GLU A 33 -20.12 -19.00 11.36
N ALA A 34 -21.22 -18.43 11.85
CA ALA A 34 -21.84 -17.26 11.27
C ALA A 34 -20.88 -16.05 11.30
N VAL A 35 -20.22 -15.81 12.42
CA VAL A 35 -19.24 -14.72 12.58
C VAL A 35 -18.05 -14.92 11.65
N MET A 36 -17.49 -16.12 11.56
CA MET A 36 -16.34 -16.40 10.69
C MET A 36 -16.71 -16.30 9.22
N THR A 37 -17.90 -16.77 8.84
CA THR A 37 -18.44 -16.62 7.47
C THR A 37 -18.60 -15.14 7.11
N LEU A 38 -19.18 -14.34 8.01
CA LEU A 38 -19.34 -12.90 7.80
C LEU A 38 -17.98 -12.20 7.69
N ARG A 39 -17.04 -12.53 8.58
CA ARG A 39 -15.68 -11.98 8.57
C ARG A 39 -14.96 -12.29 7.26
N SER A 40 -15.05 -13.51 6.76
CA SER A 40 -14.47 -13.88 5.46
C SER A 40 -15.07 -13.04 4.35
N ARG A 41 -16.41 -12.98 4.25
CA ARG A 41 -17.10 -12.19 3.21
C ARG A 41 -16.70 -10.72 3.23
N LEU A 42 -16.61 -10.11 4.41
CA LEU A 42 -16.19 -8.72 4.57
C LEU A 42 -14.74 -8.50 4.13
N LEU A 43 -13.82 -9.40 4.51
CA LEU A 43 -12.42 -9.32 4.09
C LEU A 43 -12.25 -9.58 2.59
N ASP A 44 -13.03 -10.50 2.02
CA ASP A 44 -13.02 -10.82 0.59
C ASP A 44 -13.57 -9.65 -0.23
N ALA A 45 -14.66 -9.02 0.22
CA ALA A 45 -15.19 -7.79 -0.38
C ALA A 45 -14.16 -6.64 -0.32
N ARG A 46 -13.40 -6.54 0.77
CA ARG A 46 -12.31 -5.57 0.90
C ARG A 46 -11.13 -5.90 -0.01
N ARG A 47 -10.77 -7.17 -0.17
CA ARG A 47 -9.71 -7.66 -1.09
C ARG A 47 -10.11 -7.57 -2.56
N LYS A 48 -11.42 -7.56 -2.88
CA LYS A 48 -11.96 -7.29 -4.22
C LYS A 48 -11.65 -5.90 -4.76
N ARG A 49 -11.07 -4.99 -3.96
CA ARG A 49 -10.49 -3.73 -4.45
C ARG A 49 -9.26 -4.05 -5.31
N ARG A 50 -9.51 -4.48 -6.55
CA ARG A 50 -8.48 -4.81 -7.55
C ARG A 50 -7.66 -3.56 -7.83
N ASN A 51 -6.34 -3.77 -7.96
CA ASN A 51 -5.46 -2.76 -8.55
C ASN A 51 -5.99 -2.39 -9.94
N PHE A 52 -5.71 -1.17 -10.37
CA PHE A 52 -6.00 -0.77 -11.75
C PHE A 52 -5.23 -1.65 -12.73
N SER A 53 -5.77 -1.79 -13.94
CA SER A 53 -5.04 -2.43 -15.03
C SER A 53 -3.73 -1.70 -15.30
N LYS A 54 -2.78 -2.37 -15.95
CA LYS A 54 -1.51 -1.77 -16.37
C LYS A 54 -1.76 -0.54 -17.24
N GLN A 55 -2.62 -0.68 -18.24
CA GLN A 55 -3.06 0.41 -19.13
C GLN A 55 -3.65 1.61 -18.37
N ALA A 56 -4.58 1.38 -17.45
CA ALA A 56 -5.16 2.46 -16.66
C ALA A 56 -4.10 3.18 -15.81
N THR A 57 -3.16 2.43 -15.25
CA THR A 57 -2.06 2.98 -14.45
C THR A 57 -1.10 3.80 -15.30
N GLU A 58 -0.77 3.34 -16.50
CA GLU A 58 0.07 4.06 -17.48
C GLU A 58 -0.58 5.38 -17.90
N VAL A 59 -1.83 5.36 -18.36
CA VAL A 59 -2.58 6.56 -18.75
C VAL A 59 -2.61 7.62 -17.63
N LEU A 60 -2.83 7.19 -16.39
CA LEU A 60 -2.85 8.09 -15.24
C LEU A 60 -1.47 8.65 -14.88
N ASN A 61 -0.44 7.80 -14.93
CA ASN A 61 0.94 8.20 -14.66
C ASN A 61 1.47 9.15 -15.74
N GLU A 62 1.20 8.89 -17.02
CA GLU A 62 1.58 9.76 -18.14
C GLU A 62 1.11 11.19 -17.93
N TYR A 63 -0.18 11.35 -17.64
CA TYR A 63 -0.74 12.66 -17.38
C TYR A 63 -0.12 13.29 -16.12
N PHE A 64 0.02 12.53 -15.04
CA PHE A 64 0.56 13.03 -13.79
C PHE A 64 2.01 13.55 -13.95
N TYR A 65 2.87 12.80 -14.63
CA TYR A 65 4.27 13.15 -14.80
C TYR A 65 4.48 14.27 -15.84
N SER A 66 3.63 14.36 -16.87
CA SER A 66 3.63 15.50 -17.81
C SER A 66 3.12 16.81 -17.17
N HIS A 67 2.36 16.72 -16.07
CA HIS A 67 1.76 17.87 -15.37
C HIS A 67 2.21 17.99 -13.91
N LEU A 68 3.49 17.70 -13.60
CA LEU A 68 3.99 17.71 -12.22
C LEU A 68 3.89 19.07 -11.52
N SER A 69 3.94 20.17 -12.26
CA SER A 69 3.77 21.53 -11.72
C SER A 69 2.33 21.78 -11.24
N ASN A 70 1.34 21.21 -11.92
CA ASN A 70 -0.07 21.37 -11.58
C ASN A 70 -0.88 20.08 -11.88
N PRO A 71 -0.78 19.03 -11.03
CA PRO A 71 -1.40 17.73 -11.27
C PRO A 71 -2.87 17.69 -10.83
N TYR A 72 -3.66 18.63 -11.36
CA TYR A 72 -5.09 18.78 -11.11
C TYR A 72 -5.84 18.77 -12.46
N PRO A 73 -6.20 17.58 -12.99
CA PRO A 73 -6.94 17.50 -14.24
C PRO A 73 -8.31 18.17 -14.11
N SER A 74 -8.72 18.91 -15.14
CA SER A 74 -10.08 19.44 -15.27
C SER A 74 -11.10 18.30 -15.40
N GLU A 75 -12.39 18.61 -15.29
CA GLU A 75 -13.43 17.59 -15.33
C GLU A 75 -13.48 16.85 -16.68
N GLU A 76 -13.32 17.59 -17.78
CA GLU A 76 -13.21 17.03 -19.14
C GLU A 76 -12.01 16.08 -19.27
N VAL A 77 -10.86 16.47 -18.73
CA VAL A 77 -9.65 15.63 -18.75
C VAL A 77 -9.86 14.36 -17.93
N LYS A 78 -10.53 14.43 -16.77
CA LYS A 78 -10.84 13.22 -15.98
C LYS A 78 -11.75 12.27 -16.74
N GLN A 79 -12.72 12.78 -17.50
CA GLN A 79 -13.59 11.96 -18.36
C GLN A 79 -12.78 11.23 -19.44
N GLU A 80 -11.85 11.93 -20.08
CA GLU A 80 -10.99 11.32 -21.10
C GLU A 80 -10.03 10.26 -20.52
N LEU A 81 -9.42 10.55 -19.37
CA LEU A 81 -8.57 9.58 -18.66
C LEU A 81 -9.36 8.34 -18.20
N ALA A 82 -10.60 8.54 -17.74
CA ALA A 82 -11.52 7.47 -17.37
C ALA A 82 -11.84 6.58 -18.57
N ARG A 83 -12.17 7.19 -19.72
CA ARG A 83 -12.44 6.50 -20.98
C ARG A 83 -11.23 5.71 -21.47
N LYS A 84 -10.03 6.33 -21.51
CA LYS A 84 -8.78 5.68 -21.94
C LYS A 84 -8.35 4.53 -21.01
N GLY A 85 -8.54 4.71 -19.70
CA GLY A 85 -8.18 3.70 -18.70
C GLY A 85 -9.23 2.62 -18.47
N GLY A 86 -10.44 2.76 -19.02
CA GLY A 86 -11.55 1.85 -18.74
C GLY A 86 -11.96 1.85 -17.26
N ILE A 87 -11.88 3.01 -16.61
CA ILE A 87 -12.23 3.21 -15.19
C ILE A 87 -13.23 4.36 -15.06
N THR A 88 -13.81 4.52 -13.88
CA THR A 88 -14.77 5.60 -13.60
C THR A 88 -14.06 6.93 -13.29
N VAL A 89 -14.73 8.05 -13.56
CA VAL A 89 -14.25 9.40 -13.22
C VAL A 89 -13.94 9.55 -11.73
N SER A 90 -14.76 8.94 -10.86
CA SER A 90 -14.52 8.92 -9.41
C SER A 90 -13.22 8.19 -9.06
N GLN A 91 -12.90 7.08 -9.73
CA GLN A 91 -11.63 6.38 -9.56
C GLN A 91 -10.43 7.24 -10.00
N VAL A 92 -10.55 7.98 -11.11
CA VAL A 92 -9.54 8.95 -11.54
C VAL A 92 -9.32 10.03 -10.47
N SER A 93 -10.39 10.67 -9.99
CA SER A 93 -10.33 11.72 -8.97
C SER A 93 -9.63 11.24 -7.69
N ASN A 94 -10.04 10.06 -7.20
CA ASN A 94 -9.44 9.43 -6.02
C ASN A 94 -7.97 9.06 -6.24
N TRP A 95 -7.61 8.59 -7.44
CA TRP A 95 -6.24 8.25 -7.77
C TRP A 95 -5.34 9.49 -7.76
N PHE A 96 -5.75 10.59 -8.40
CA PHE A 96 -4.97 11.83 -8.42
C PHE A 96 -4.81 12.43 -7.02
N GLY A 97 -5.87 12.43 -6.21
CA GLY A 97 -5.79 12.85 -4.81
C GLY A 97 -4.75 12.05 -4.02
N ASN A 98 -4.80 10.73 -4.12
CA ASN A 98 -3.85 9.84 -3.45
C ASN A 98 -2.42 9.96 -4.00
N LYS A 99 -2.25 10.06 -5.32
CA LYS A 99 -0.94 10.17 -5.98
C LYS A 99 -0.23 11.45 -5.55
N ARG A 100 -0.93 12.59 -5.50
CA ARG A 100 -0.36 13.86 -5.00
C ARG A 100 0.13 13.76 -3.55
N ILE A 101 -0.66 13.16 -2.66
CA ILE A 101 -0.28 12.98 -1.25
C ILE A 101 1.00 12.13 -1.14
N ARG A 102 1.06 11.00 -1.86
CA ARG A 102 2.23 10.12 -1.86
C ARG A 102 3.47 10.82 -2.43
N TYR A 103 3.31 11.52 -3.56
CA TYR A 103 4.39 12.25 -4.20
C TYR A 103 4.98 13.31 -3.25
N LYS A 104 4.12 14.12 -2.60
CA LYS A 104 4.54 15.12 -1.62
C LYS A 104 5.28 14.53 -0.42
N LYS A 105 4.85 13.38 0.08
CA LYS A 105 5.45 12.73 1.25
C LYS A 105 6.82 12.10 0.95
N ASN A 106 7.12 11.80 -0.31
CA ASN A 106 8.25 10.94 -0.70
C ASN A 106 9.07 11.50 -1.88
N MET A 107 9.11 12.84 -2.02
CA MET A 107 9.71 13.59 -3.14
C MET A 107 10.99 12.98 -3.73
N GLY A 108 11.99 12.62 -2.90
CA GLY A 108 13.27 12.09 -3.39
C GLY A 108 13.24 10.72 -4.09
N LYS A 109 12.23 9.87 -3.85
CA LYS A 109 12.12 8.53 -4.48
C LYS A 109 11.32 8.56 -5.79
N PHE A 110 10.44 9.54 -5.94
CA PHE A 110 9.54 9.62 -7.11
C PHE A 110 10.14 10.39 -8.29
N GLN A 111 11.26 11.09 -8.09
CA GLN A 111 12.06 11.69 -9.18
C GLN A 111 12.59 10.61 -10.14
N GLU A 112 12.97 9.44 -9.61
CA GLU A 112 13.43 8.30 -10.39
C GLU A 112 12.29 7.69 -11.23
N GLU A 113 11.10 7.52 -10.65
CA GLU A 113 9.92 7.06 -11.40
C GLU A 113 9.50 8.04 -12.52
N ALA A 114 9.58 9.35 -12.25
CA ALA A 114 9.31 10.37 -13.26
C ALA A 114 10.34 10.30 -14.40
N SER A 115 11.62 10.14 -14.06
CA SER A 115 12.72 9.99 -15.03
C SER A 115 12.50 8.79 -15.96
N ILE A 116 12.11 7.63 -15.42
CA ILE A 116 11.79 6.42 -16.19
C ILE A 116 10.66 6.67 -17.18
N TYR A 117 9.60 7.37 -16.75
CA TYR A 117 8.46 7.64 -17.63
C TYR A 117 8.85 8.60 -18.76
N THR A 118 9.61 9.66 -18.46
CA THR A 118 10.12 10.60 -19.47
C THR A 118 11.09 9.94 -20.46
N ALA A 119 11.93 9.01 -20.00
CA ALA A 119 12.86 8.27 -20.87
C ALA A 119 12.13 7.33 -21.85
N SER A 120 11.02 6.73 -21.40
CA SER A 120 10.21 5.81 -22.23
C SER A 120 9.47 6.54 -23.35
N THR A 121 8.97 7.76 -23.10
CA THR A 121 8.34 8.60 -24.13
C THR A 121 9.31 9.06 -25.24
N VAL A 122 10.61 9.21 -24.94
CA VAL A 122 11.62 9.62 -25.94
C VAL A 122 12.04 8.44 -26.83
N ALA A 123 12.03 7.21 -26.31
CA ALA A 123 12.37 6.01 -27.08
C ALA A 123 11.28 5.60 -28.09
N ASP A 124 10.01 5.92 -27.84
CA ASP A 124 8.91 5.58 -28.76
C ASP A 124 8.80 6.56 -29.94
N THR A 125 9.26 7.82 -29.73
CA THR A 125 9.26 8.86 -30.77
C THR A 125 10.32 8.63 -31.85
N THR A 126 11.36 7.83 -31.57
CA THR A 126 12.45 7.54 -32.53
C THR A 126 12.16 6.38 -33.48
N LYS A 127 10.98 5.72 -33.39
CA LYS A 127 10.60 4.60 -34.27
C LYS A 127 9.79 4.97 -35.52
N VAL A 128 9.50 6.25 -35.77
CA VAL A 128 8.67 6.70 -36.92
C VAL A 128 9.48 7.32 -38.08
N TRP A 129 10.79 7.56 -37.94
CA TRP A 129 11.60 8.09 -39.05
C TRP A 129 12.74 7.15 -39.45
N GLY A 130 12.49 6.35 -40.48
CA GLY A 130 13.52 5.59 -41.19
C GLY A 130 14.56 6.50 -41.88
N PRO A 131 15.74 5.94 -42.22
CA PRO A 131 16.96 6.71 -42.39
C PRO A 131 17.08 7.35 -43.77
N ARG A 132 17.54 8.60 -43.85
CA ARG A 132 18.07 9.20 -45.08
C ARG A 132 19.49 9.71 -44.87
N SER A 133 20.37 9.22 -45.73
CA SER A 133 21.83 9.34 -45.73
C SER A 133 22.37 10.75 -46.05
N GLN A 134 23.58 10.99 -45.50
CA GLN A 134 24.68 11.86 -45.96
C GLN A 134 24.47 13.39 -46.05
N ALA A 135 25.27 14.16 -45.30
CA ALA A 135 26.52 14.74 -45.83
C ALA A 135 27.32 15.53 -44.77
N SER A 136 28.64 15.28 -44.82
CA SER A 136 29.86 15.99 -44.41
C SER A 136 29.83 17.39 -43.75
N CYS A 137 30.71 17.55 -42.76
CA CYS A 137 31.16 18.80 -42.11
C CYS A 137 31.97 19.73 -43.04
N PRO A 138 32.25 20.99 -42.63
CA PRO A 138 33.58 21.27 -42.08
C PRO A 138 33.66 22.28 -40.92
N SER A 139 34.75 22.19 -40.17
CA SER A 139 35.16 23.00 -39.00
C SER A 139 35.67 24.40 -39.36
N THR A 140 35.58 25.37 -38.42
CA THR A 140 36.70 26.25 -37.98
C THR A 140 36.34 27.19 -36.81
N ALA A 141 37.20 27.18 -35.77
CA ALA A 141 37.67 28.25 -34.85
C ALA A 141 36.67 29.09 -34.01
N SER A 142 36.93 29.59 -32.80
CA SER A 142 37.89 29.41 -31.69
C SER A 142 37.59 30.53 -30.67
N SER A 143 37.62 30.28 -29.35
CA SER A 143 38.28 31.10 -28.29
C SER A 143 37.61 31.08 -26.90
N GLY A 144 38.47 30.90 -25.89
CA GLY A 144 38.30 31.32 -24.47
C GLY A 144 37.88 30.20 -23.52
N SER A 145 38.81 29.44 -22.90
CA SER A 145 39.48 29.72 -21.59
C SER A 145 38.48 29.80 -20.43
N SER A 146 38.57 29.13 -19.28
CA SER A 146 39.67 28.44 -18.56
C SER A 146 39.04 27.82 -17.29
N GLY A 147 39.50 26.66 -16.83
CA GLY A 147 39.05 26.09 -15.55
C GLY A 147 39.63 24.71 -15.29
N HIS A 148 40.84 24.69 -14.74
CA HIS A 148 41.70 23.53 -14.49
C HIS A 148 41.21 22.70 -13.29
N PHE A 149 41.10 21.39 -13.45
CA PHE A 149 40.95 20.40 -12.38
C PHE A 149 42.33 20.03 -11.80
N PRO A 150 42.39 19.61 -10.53
CA PRO A 150 43.29 18.52 -10.20
C PRO A 150 42.59 17.39 -9.46
N LEU A 151 42.71 16.17 -9.99
CA LEU A 151 42.65 14.93 -9.23
C LEU A 151 44.04 14.62 -8.67
N THR A 152 44.15 14.43 -7.35
CA THR A 152 45.16 13.56 -6.69
C THR A 152 44.48 13.00 -5.44
N SER A 153 44.01 11.76 -5.46
CA SER A 153 44.69 10.56 -4.98
C SER A 153 45.01 10.52 -3.48
N ALA A 154 44.31 9.61 -2.81
CA ALA A 154 44.74 8.71 -1.73
C ALA A 154 45.40 9.30 -0.48
N ARG A 155 44.76 8.93 0.66
CA ARG A 155 45.29 8.66 2.02
C ARG A 155 44.56 9.50 3.07
N ASP A 156 44.15 8.81 4.13
CA ASP A 156 43.57 9.32 5.39
C ASP A 156 42.08 9.73 5.29
N ALA A 157 41.10 9.05 5.88
CA ALA A 157 41.10 8.48 7.22
C ALA A 157 40.29 7.17 7.28
N LEU A 158 40.98 6.08 7.61
CA LEU A 158 40.42 4.91 8.26
C LEU A 158 40.30 5.22 9.77
N ILE A 159 39.50 4.43 10.49
CA ILE A 159 39.30 4.38 11.96
C ILE A 159 38.13 5.28 12.40
N THR A 160 36.89 4.78 12.51
CA THR A 160 36.50 3.85 13.58
C THR A 160 35.27 3.04 13.19
N LEU A 161 35.45 1.75 12.89
CA LEU A 161 34.43 0.72 13.11
C LEU A 161 34.76 0.01 14.42
N ARG A 162 33.77 -0.09 15.31
CA ARG A 162 33.60 -1.10 16.39
C ARG A 162 32.38 -0.66 17.22
N THR A 163 31.41 -1.48 17.61
CA THR A 163 31.35 -2.93 17.86
C THR A 163 29.89 -3.39 17.91
N LEU A 164 29.72 -4.69 17.68
CA LEU A 164 28.54 -5.52 17.50
C LEU A 164 27.56 -5.65 18.70
N ALA A 165 26.34 -6.06 18.33
CA ALA A 165 25.51 -7.11 18.93
C ALA A 165 24.77 -6.91 20.29
N SER A 166 23.44 -6.89 20.16
CA SER A 166 22.44 -7.68 20.95
C SER A 166 21.95 -7.15 22.32
N PRO A 167 20.79 -7.65 22.85
CA PRO A 167 19.65 -6.81 23.22
C PRO A 167 19.26 -6.85 24.72
N ARG A 168 18.21 -6.06 25.09
CA ARG A 168 17.30 -6.17 26.27
C ARG A 168 17.71 -5.33 27.52
N PRO A 169 16.84 -5.09 28.55
CA PRO A 169 15.39 -4.86 28.68
C PRO A 169 15.03 -3.42 29.17
N ALA A 170 13.73 -3.12 29.24
CA ALA A 170 13.17 -1.94 29.93
C ALA A 170 13.16 -2.06 31.47
N PRO A 171 13.19 -0.93 32.20
CA PRO A 171 12.47 -0.74 33.47
C PRO A 171 11.23 0.14 33.19
N GLY A 172 10.00 -0.17 33.59
CA GLY A 172 9.58 -0.69 34.89
C GLY A 172 9.33 0.47 35.84
N GLY A 173 8.10 1.03 35.88
CA GLY A 173 7.67 1.91 36.97
C GLY A 173 6.55 2.90 36.63
N GLY A 174 5.36 2.70 37.21
CA GLY A 174 4.44 3.81 37.49
C GLY A 174 2.98 3.65 37.06
N SER A 175 2.28 2.59 37.50
CA SER A 175 0.81 2.59 37.55
C SER A 175 0.30 3.56 38.63
N LEU A 176 -0.27 4.69 38.23
CA LEU A 176 -1.43 5.32 38.87
C LEU A 176 -2.56 5.14 37.83
N TRP A 177 -3.72 4.55 38.10
CA TRP A 177 -4.75 5.02 39.01
C TRP A 177 -5.39 3.85 39.77
N SER A 178 -5.47 4.06 41.09
CA SER A 178 -6.15 3.22 42.07
C SER A 178 -7.66 3.48 42.08
N GLN A 179 -8.39 2.42 42.44
CA GLN A 179 -9.60 2.41 43.27
C GLN A 179 -10.92 2.98 42.71
N VAL A 180 -11.84 2.07 42.41
CA VAL A 180 -13.18 2.10 43.04
C VAL A 180 -13.48 0.69 43.58
N SER A 181 -13.73 0.66 44.88
CA SER A 181 -14.10 -0.49 45.70
C SER A 181 -15.56 -0.87 45.50
N LEU A 182 -15.82 -2.17 45.61
CA LEU A 182 -17.11 -2.81 45.89
C LEU A 182 -17.89 -2.12 47.01
N ARG A 183 -19.22 -2.06 46.86
CA ARG A 183 -20.16 -2.13 47.99
C ARG A 183 -21.56 -2.60 47.54
N ALA A 184 -22.06 -3.57 48.32
CA ALA A 184 -23.43 -4.11 48.45
C ALA A 184 -23.97 -4.94 47.29
#